data_AF-A0A3N6MAE3-F1
#
_entry.id   AF-A0A3N6MAE3-F1
#
_cell.length_a   1.000
_cell.length_b   1.000
_cell.length_c   1.000
_cell.angle_alpha   90.00
_cell.angle_beta   90.00
_cell.angle_gamma   90.00
#
_symmetry.space_group_name_H-M   'P 1'
#
loop_
_entity.id
_entity.type
_entity.pdbx_description
1 polymer ?
#
loop_
_entity_poly.entity_id
_entity_poly.type
_entity_poly.pdbx_seq_one_letter_code
_entity_poly.pdbx_strand_id
1 'polypeptide(L)'
;MGASDWAGRMVEQLEDEFGTAEKRNLRITALVRWFASDPEYEGLFDGNRQEEQHEWSLLTDDLPSVLREQPGSTIEERWNNLMLELEYQEIVEGGVYLNPWEQFDKETYDPDVTHDWDGS
;
A
#
# COMPACT_ATOMS: atom_id res chain seq x y z
N MET A 1 3.87 -0.23 -19.61
CA MET A 1 3.14 -1.30 -18.88
C MET A 1 2.02 -0.63 -18.14
N GLY A 2 0.79 -1.16 -18.20
CA GLY A 2 -0.35 -0.49 -17.60
C GLY A 2 -0.31 -0.56 -16.07
N ALA A 3 -0.96 0.39 -15.39
CA ALA A 3 -1.09 0.37 -13.93
C ALA A 3 -1.67 -0.96 -13.42
N SER A 4 -2.59 -1.57 -14.18
CA SER A 4 -3.17 -2.90 -13.93
C SER A 4 -2.13 -4.03 -13.93
N ASP A 5 -1.16 -4.00 -14.84
CA ASP A 5 -0.12 -5.03 -14.95
C ASP A 5 0.88 -4.98 -13.80
N TRP A 6 1.11 -3.77 -13.25
CA TRP A 6 2.03 -3.58 -12.13
C TRP A 6 1.48 -4.18 -10.84
N ALA A 7 0.24 -3.88 -10.44
CA ALA A 7 -0.24 -4.38 -9.15
C ALA A 7 -0.48 -5.88 -9.15
N GLY A 8 -0.88 -6.48 -10.27
CA GLY A 8 -0.98 -7.95 -10.35
C GLY A 8 0.36 -8.61 -10.06
N ARG A 9 1.43 -8.14 -10.71
CA ARG A 9 2.80 -8.61 -10.47
C ARG A 9 3.24 -8.37 -9.03
N MET A 10 2.99 -7.18 -8.48
CA MET A 10 3.41 -6.85 -7.12
C MET A 10 2.65 -7.70 -6.08
N VAL A 11 1.36 -7.96 -6.30
CA VAL A 11 0.56 -8.84 -5.46
C VAL A 11 1.12 -10.26 -5.45
N GLU A 12 1.46 -10.81 -6.62
CA GLU A 12 2.10 -12.13 -6.74
C GLU A 12 3.44 -12.17 -5.98
N GLN A 13 4.28 -11.13 -6.14
CA GLN A 13 5.56 -11.06 -5.42
C GLN A 13 5.38 -10.99 -3.90
N LEU A 14 4.38 -10.25 -3.41
CA LEU A 14 4.09 -10.17 -1.97
C LEU A 14 3.51 -11.50 -1.44
N GLU A 15 2.73 -12.22 -2.24
CA GLU A 15 2.22 -13.55 -1.89
C GLU A 15 3.34 -14.57 -1.79
N ASP A 16 4.24 -14.59 -2.78
CA ASP A 16 5.42 -15.46 -2.77
C ASP A 16 6.34 -15.17 -1.58
N GLU A 17 6.51 -13.89 -1.24
CA GLU A 17 7.44 -13.47 -0.19
C GLU A 17 6.89 -13.72 1.23
N PHE A 18 5.63 -13.37 1.47
CA PHE A 18 5.06 -13.34 2.82
C PHE A 18 4.00 -14.43 3.06
N GLY A 19 3.64 -15.21 2.04
CA GLY A 19 2.59 -16.24 2.14
C GLY A 19 1.21 -15.65 2.46
N THR A 20 0.97 -14.40 2.09
CA THR A 20 -0.26 -13.66 2.38
C THR A 20 -1.25 -13.76 1.23
N ALA A 21 -2.55 -13.80 1.55
CA ALA A 21 -3.60 -13.88 0.53
C ALA A 21 -3.64 -12.64 -0.39
N GLU A 22 -3.95 -12.85 -1.66
CA GLU A 22 -4.11 -11.81 -2.69
C GLU A 22 -4.86 -10.56 -2.19
N LYS A 23 -6.05 -10.74 -1.56
CA LYS A 23 -6.87 -9.64 -1.02
C LYS A 23 -6.15 -8.78 0.02
N ARG A 24 -5.26 -9.38 0.81
CA ARG A 24 -4.45 -8.68 1.81
C ARG A 24 -3.37 -7.84 1.12
N ASN A 25 -2.72 -8.41 0.11
CA ASN A 25 -1.67 -7.73 -0.66
C ASN A 25 -2.23 -6.59 -1.52
N LEU A 26 -3.47 -6.74 -2.00
CA LEU A 26 -4.17 -5.68 -2.73
C LEU A 26 -4.33 -4.39 -1.91
N ARG A 27 -4.47 -4.46 -0.57
CA ARG A 27 -4.54 -3.26 0.28
C ARG A 27 -3.27 -2.41 0.17
N ILE A 28 -2.10 -3.06 0.18
CA ILE A 28 -0.80 -2.37 0.07
C ILE A 28 -0.64 -1.78 -1.33
N THR A 29 -0.87 -2.57 -2.37
CA THR A 29 -0.72 -2.07 -3.77
C THR A 29 -1.73 -0.97 -4.12
N ALA A 30 -2.92 -0.97 -3.49
CA ALA A 30 -3.88 0.11 -3.61
C ALA A 30 -3.38 1.42 -2.98
N LEU A 31 -2.72 1.35 -1.81
CA LEU A 31 -2.10 2.53 -1.20
C LEU A 31 -0.98 3.10 -2.07
N VAL A 32 -0.07 2.25 -2.56
CA VAL A 32 1.00 2.69 -3.47
C VAL A 32 0.42 3.35 -4.73
N ARG A 33 -0.62 2.75 -5.34
CA ARG A 33 -1.32 3.37 -6.48
C ARG A 33 -1.98 4.69 -6.13
N TRP A 34 -2.59 4.78 -4.95
CA TRP A 34 -3.23 6.01 -4.51
C TRP A 34 -2.20 7.13 -4.41
N PHE A 35 -1.05 6.89 -3.77
CA PHE A 35 0.07 7.84 -3.75
C PHE A 35 0.43 8.27 -5.17
N ALA A 36 0.64 7.31 -6.08
CA ALA A 36 1.01 7.57 -7.47
C ALA A 36 -0.02 8.38 -8.28
N SER A 37 -1.27 8.39 -7.84
CA SER A 37 -2.38 9.02 -8.56
C SER A 37 -2.81 10.37 -7.99
N ASP A 38 -2.42 10.68 -6.75
CA ASP A 38 -2.85 11.89 -6.07
C ASP A 38 -1.94 13.08 -6.46
N PRO A 39 -2.49 14.16 -7.05
CA PRO A 39 -1.70 15.34 -7.39
C PRO A 39 -1.01 16.01 -6.19
N GLU A 40 -1.54 15.84 -4.97
CA GLU A 40 -0.90 16.35 -3.75
C GLU A 40 0.45 15.69 -3.50
N TYR A 41 0.59 14.43 -3.92
CA TYR A 41 1.82 13.66 -3.82
C TYR A 41 2.61 13.66 -5.11
N GLU A 42 2.17 14.38 -6.17
CA GLU A 42 2.86 14.49 -7.46
C GLU A 42 4.35 14.86 -7.29
N GLY A 43 4.66 15.67 -6.28
CA GLY A 43 6.03 16.06 -5.91
C GLY A 43 6.93 14.92 -5.44
N LEU A 44 6.38 13.82 -4.90
CA LEU A 44 7.12 12.57 -4.64
C LEU A 44 7.51 11.87 -5.94
N PHE A 45 6.83 12.17 -7.06
CA PHE A 45 7.03 11.54 -8.38
C PHE A 45 7.79 12.42 -9.37
N ASP A 46 7.76 13.76 -9.22
CA ASP A 46 8.32 14.70 -10.20
C ASP A 46 9.82 14.99 -10.01
N GLY A 47 10.50 14.21 -9.17
CA GLY A 47 11.93 13.92 -9.34
C GLY A 47 12.90 15.10 -9.28
N ASN A 48 12.54 16.22 -8.65
CA ASN A 48 13.46 17.33 -8.45
C ASN A 48 14.48 17.07 -7.33
N ARG A 49 14.31 16.01 -6.53
CA ARG A 49 15.30 15.50 -5.57
C ARG A 49 15.58 14.01 -5.80
N GLN A 50 16.85 13.64 -5.77
CA GLN A 50 17.30 12.24 -5.93
C GLN A 50 16.74 11.31 -4.84
N GLU A 51 16.50 11.82 -3.64
CA GLU A 51 15.94 11.06 -2.51
C GLU A 51 14.50 10.62 -2.81
N GLU A 52 13.65 11.50 -3.34
CA GLU A 52 12.25 11.21 -3.68
C GLU A 52 12.14 10.10 -4.77
N GLN A 53 13.02 10.13 -5.78
CA GLN A 53 13.06 9.07 -6.80
C GLN A 53 13.49 7.72 -6.22
N HIS A 54 14.42 7.73 -5.25
CA HIS A 54 14.90 6.52 -4.62
C HIS A 54 13.80 5.91 -3.74
N GLU A 55 13.16 6.70 -2.88
CA GLU A 55 12.03 6.27 -2.05
C GLU A 55 10.90 5.67 -2.89
N TRP A 56 10.62 6.26 -4.05
CA TRP A 56 9.59 5.71 -4.93
C TRP A 56 9.96 4.36 -5.57
N SER A 57 11.23 4.17 -5.95
CA SER A 57 11.71 2.87 -6.42
C SER A 57 11.57 1.77 -5.36
N LEU A 58 11.72 2.13 -4.07
CA LEU A 58 11.48 1.22 -2.96
C LEU A 58 10.01 0.77 -2.91
N LEU A 59 9.06 1.66 -3.21
CA LEU A 59 7.63 1.34 -3.17
C LEU A 59 7.09 0.67 -4.43
N THR A 60 7.75 0.85 -5.58
CA THR A 60 7.26 0.34 -6.87
C THR A 60 8.00 -0.86 -7.43
N ASP A 61 9.30 -0.94 -7.20
CA ASP A 61 10.14 -1.99 -7.77
C ASP A 61 10.61 -2.98 -6.69
N ASP A 62 10.99 -2.48 -5.51
CA ASP A 62 11.66 -3.29 -4.47
C ASP A 62 10.80 -3.57 -3.23
N LEU A 63 9.51 -3.24 -3.27
CA LEU A 63 8.62 -3.26 -2.11
C LEU A 63 8.66 -4.58 -1.30
N PRO A 64 8.63 -5.78 -1.90
CA PRO A 64 8.70 -7.03 -1.14
C PRO A 64 10.00 -7.15 -0.34
N SER A 65 11.14 -6.77 -0.95
CA SER A 65 12.45 -6.82 -0.30
C SER A 65 12.54 -5.80 0.84
N VAL A 66 12.04 -4.59 0.62
CA VAL A 66 12.03 -3.53 1.63
C VAL A 66 11.17 -3.94 2.83
N LEU A 67 9.95 -4.43 2.58
CA LEU A 67 9.07 -4.93 3.63
C LEU A 67 9.67 -6.11 4.42
N ARG A 68 10.51 -6.94 3.78
CA ARG A 68 11.21 -8.05 4.46
C ARG A 68 12.22 -7.54 5.49
N GLU A 69 12.86 -6.42 5.20
CA GLU A 69 13.86 -5.80 6.10
C GLU A 69 13.23 -5.01 7.25
N GLN A 70 11.97 -4.59 7.08
CA GLN A 70 11.24 -3.88 8.12
C GLN A 70 10.95 -4.76 9.35
N PRO A 71 11.00 -4.20 10.57
CA PRO A 71 10.58 -4.91 11.75
C PRO A 71 9.07 -5.20 11.69
N GLY A 72 8.65 -6.30 12.33
CA GLY A 72 7.24 -6.69 12.39
C GLY A 72 7.02 -8.17 12.12
N SER A 73 5.93 -8.69 12.67
CA SER A 73 5.45 -10.05 12.50
C SER A 73 4.44 -10.20 11.37
N THR A 74 3.82 -9.09 10.95
CA THR A 74 2.83 -9.06 9.86
C THR A 74 3.24 -8.08 8.76
N ILE A 75 2.66 -8.26 7.58
CA ILE A 75 2.90 -7.38 6.43
C ILE A 75 2.38 -5.95 6.70
N GLU A 76 1.31 -5.79 7.49
CA GLU A 76 0.81 -4.48 7.92
C GLU A 76 1.76 -3.78 8.88
N GLU A 77 2.30 -4.51 9.87
CA GLU A 77 3.31 -3.94 10.78
C GLU A 77 4.55 -3.48 10.01
N ARG A 78 5.02 -4.30 9.06
CA ARG A 78 6.16 -3.97 8.20
C ARG A 78 5.90 -2.75 7.33
N TRP A 79 4.71 -2.68 6.74
CA TRP A 79 4.27 -1.51 5.98
C TRP A 79 4.20 -0.26 6.86
N ASN A 80 3.60 -0.36 8.04
CA ASN A 80 3.46 0.77 8.95
C ASN A 80 4.83 1.28 9.42
N ASN A 81 5.78 0.38 9.68
CA ASN A 81 7.15 0.77 10.03
C ASN A 81 7.87 1.44 8.87
N LEU A 82 7.67 0.97 7.63
CA LEU A 82 8.20 1.64 6.44
C LEU A 82 7.64 3.05 6.28
N MET A 83 6.32 3.22 6.42
CA MET A 83 5.68 4.53 6.30
C MET A 83 6.11 5.51 7.41
N LEU A 84 6.44 4.97 8.60
CA LEU A 84 7.01 5.76 9.69
C LEU A 84 8.44 6.18 9.39
N GLU A 85 9.28 5.27 8.86
CA GLU A 85 10.66 5.55 8.47
C GLU A 85 10.76 6.59 7.36
N LEU A 86 9.83 6.55 6.39
CA LEU A 86 9.73 7.52 5.30
C LEU A 86 9.04 8.83 5.73
N GLU A 87 8.57 8.94 6.97
CA GLU A 87 7.87 10.12 7.51
C GLU A 87 6.59 10.49 6.73
N TYR A 88 5.98 9.55 6.00
CA TYR A 88 4.82 9.81 5.13
C TYR A 88 3.57 10.30 5.88
N GLN A 89 3.49 10.09 7.20
CA GLN A 89 2.42 10.64 8.03
C GLN A 89 2.40 12.17 8.08
N GLU A 90 3.54 12.83 7.88
CA GLU A 90 3.63 14.29 7.88
C GLU A 90 3.18 14.87 6.53
N ILE A 91 3.14 14.01 5.51
CA ILE A 91 2.80 14.33 4.13
C ILE A 91 1.33 13.96 3.85
N VAL A 92 0.85 12.86 4.45
CA VAL A 92 -0.45 12.26 4.17
C VAL A 92 -1.42 12.45 5.34
N GLU A 93 -2.38 13.38 5.20
CA GLU A 93 -3.36 13.70 6.27
C GLU A 93 -4.31 12.54 6.65
N GLY A 94 -4.42 11.49 5.83
CA GLY A 94 -5.35 10.39 6.12
C GLY A 94 -4.99 9.05 5.48
N GLY A 95 -4.58 8.08 6.30
CA GLY A 95 -4.72 6.66 5.96
C GLY A 95 -3.49 5.96 5.38
N VAL A 96 -2.28 6.42 5.67
CA VAL A 96 -1.04 5.72 5.27
C VAL A 96 -0.90 4.36 5.98
N TYR A 97 -1.47 4.21 7.17
CA TYR A 97 -1.30 3.05 8.03
C TYR A 97 -2.39 2.00 7.84
N LEU A 98 -1.98 0.73 7.88
CA LEU A 98 -2.86 -0.43 7.81
C LEU A 98 -3.19 -0.93 9.22
N ASN A 99 -4.49 -1.05 9.50
CA ASN A 99 -4.96 -1.85 10.63
C ASN A 99 -4.61 -3.33 10.41
N PRO A 100 -4.35 -4.09 11.50
CA PRO A 100 -4.06 -5.52 11.42
C PRO A 100 -5.05 -6.28 10.55
N TRP A 101 -4.55 -7.27 9.82
CA TRP A 101 -5.43 -8.18 9.11
C TRP A 101 -6.15 -9.10 10.09
N GLU A 102 -7.34 -8.69 10.52
CA GLU A 102 -8.32 -9.60 11.06
C GLU A 102 -8.85 -10.44 9.90
N GLN A 103 -8.85 -11.77 10.00
CA GLN A 103 -9.40 -12.62 8.94
C GLN A 103 -10.85 -12.22 8.69
N PHE A 104 -11.08 -11.45 7.63
CA PHE A 104 -12.41 -11.20 7.11
C PHE A 104 -12.94 -12.52 6.55
N ASP A 105 -13.87 -13.12 7.29
CA ASP A 105 -14.71 -14.18 6.77
C ASP A 105 -15.44 -13.65 5.53
N LYS A 106 -15.50 -14.45 4.46
CA LYS A 106 -15.80 -14.02 3.09
C LYS A 106 -17.21 -13.44 2.86
N GLU A 107 -18.04 -13.27 3.89
CA GLU A 107 -19.48 -13.06 3.74
C GLU A 107 -19.93 -11.59 3.63
N THR A 108 -19.12 -10.59 3.98
CA THR A 108 -19.64 -9.22 4.15
C THR A 108 -19.08 -8.17 3.19
N TYR A 109 -18.12 -8.51 2.31
CA TYR A 109 -17.65 -7.56 1.29
C TYR A 109 -18.33 -7.82 -0.05
N ASP A 110 -19.42 -7.09 -0.28
CA ASP A 110 -20.02 -6.91 -1.59
C ASP A 110 -19.56 -5.55 -2.14
N PRO A 111 -18.74 -5.52 -3.21
CA PRO A 111 -18.23 -4.27 -3.78
C PRO A 111 -19.32 -3.37 -4.41
N ASP A 112 -20.56 -3.85 -4.53
CA ASP A 112 -21.71 -3.09 -5.03
C ASP A 112 -22.61 -2.50 -3.93
N VAL A 113 -22.28 -2.65 -2.65
CA VAL A 113 -23.04 -1.99 -1.58
C VAL A 113 -22.56 -0.54 -1.45
N THR A 114 -23.19 0.34 -2.24
CA THR A 114 -23.28 1.75 -1.90
C THR A 114 -23.99 1.86 -0.56
N HIS A 115 -23.25 2.15 0.51
CA HIS A 115 -23.84 2.54 1.79
C HIS A 115 -24.59 3.86 1.59
N ASP A 116 -25.87 3.77 1.26
CA ASP A 116 -26.83 4.83 1.52
C ASP A 116 -26.91 4.97 3.04
N TRP A 117 -26.18 5.97 3.55
CA TRP A 117 -26.33 6.45 4.90
C TRP A 117 -27.67 7.21 5.00
N ASP A 118 -28.75 6.47 5.24
CA ASP A 118 -29.98 7.09 5.70
C ASP A 118 -29.88 7.31 7.21
N GLY A 119 -29.83 8.58 7.58
CA GLY A 119 -29.80 9.05 8.95
C GLY A 119 -31.07 8.66 9.71
N SER A 120 -30.90 8.40 11.00
CA SER A 120 -31.95 8.46 12.01
C SER A 120 -31.36 8.95 13.32
#